data_AF-A0A820LG86-F1
#
_entry.id   AF-A0A820LG86-F1
#
_cell.length_a   1.000
_cell.length_b   1.000
_cell.length_c   1.000
_cell.angle_alpha   90.00
_cell.angle_beta   90.00
_cell.angle_gamma   90.00
#
_symmetry.space_group_name_H-M   'P 1'
#
loop_
_entity.id
_entity.type
_entity.pdbx_description
1 polymer ?
#
loop_
_entity_poly.entity_id
_entity_poly.type
_entity_poly.pdbx_seq_one_letter_code
_entity_poly.pdbx_strand_id
1 'polypeptide(L)'
;MPEDWTDIIRWTLDSEESVTTNKTDKAIASYAQARIWLDERIRFDPEKLQVAIYNLPFLCQIRPGGTISISQLRRALQIVIKKHESLRTSLIFDTKTNMLMQRIIGLNDDSKEIFIFKESTIKTDEELHVLMHDERKNPNHFDLTQGLVVRCRVVHIKSDSQSDSISEGDAIIFNFHHTVFDFPSFDVFHQDLNEAYMTDQLIYDANSVLRYIDCIMSIQMSGGIYCPLSPRNPDQRWLMLLKETKSRLVLVHSMTRERFGGEVILEDVDVILNSDDIGNDCNPNRLMFPVMTSNCVAAIVFTSGSTGIPKAVSFQLFYPLKVTDTLLFL
;
A
#
# COMPACT_ATOMS: atom_id res chain seq x y z
N MET A 1 -21.86 14.02 33.96
CA MET A 1 -20.87 13.09 33.41
C MET A 1 -21.25 11.72 33.92
N PRO A 2 -21.49 10.71 33.08
CA PRO A 2 -21.84 9.38 33.58
C PRO A 2 -20.59 8.73 34.19
N GLU A 3 -20.76 8.11 35.35
CA GLU A 3 -19.70 7.59 36.23
C GLU A 3 -19.34 6.11 35.96
N ASP A 4 -19.85 5.49 34.90
CA ASP A 4 -19.68 4.05 34.67
C ASP A 4 -19.26 3.75 33.22
N TRP A 5 -18.04 3.22 33.07
CA TRP A 5 -17.43 2.88 31.77
C TRP A 5 -18.05 1.63 31.13
N THR A 6 -18.80 0.84 31.90
CA THR A 6 -19.36 -0.45 31.44
C THR A 6 -20.52 -0.27 30.46
N ASP A 7 -21.25 0.86 30.53
CA ASP A 7 -22.35 1.16 29.61
C ASP A 7 -21.87 1.57 28.20
N ILE A 8 -20.64 2.08 28.08
CA ILE A 8 -20.03 2.43 26.79
C ILE A 8 -19.73 1.15 25.98
N ILE A 9 -19.23 0.10 26.65
CA ILE A 9 -18.86 -1.17 25.99
C ILE A 9 -20.09 -1.94 25.51
N ARG A 10 -21.21 -1.89 26.25
CA ARG A 10 -22.47 -2.52 25.80
C ARG A 10 -23.04 -1.87 24.54
N TRP A 11 -22.94 -0.54 24.43
CA TRP A 11 -23.37 0.15 23.21
C TRP A 11 -22.58 -0.29 21.98
N THR A 12 -21.28 -0.59 22.12
CA THR A 12 -20.42 -1.00 20.99
C THR A 12 -20.70 -2.41 20.47
N LEU A 13 -21.17 -3.33 21.32
CA LEU A 13 -21.49 -4.70 20.92
C LEU A 13 -22.93 -4.85 20.41
N ASP A 14 -23.89 -4.09 20.96
CA ASP A 14 -25.28 -4.11 20.49
C ASP A 14 -25.52 -3.24 19.24
N SER A 15 -24.50 -2.51 18.77
CA SER A 15 -24.54 -1.70 17.53
C SER A 15 -23.98 -2.40 16.30
N GLU A 16 -23.73 -3.72 16.35
CA GLU A 16 -23.63 -4.57 15.16
C GLU A 16 -25.00 -4.77 14.44
N GLU A 17 -25.89 -3.79 14.49
CA GLU A 17 -26.71 -3.54 13.30
C GLU A 17 -25.75 -3.03 12.24
N SER A 18 -25.50 -3.85 11.23
CA SER A 18 -24.71 -3.52 10.04
C SER A 18 -25.04 -2.12 9.53
N VAL A 19 -24.29 -1.11 10.00
CA VAL A 19 -24.33 0.22 9.41
C VAL A 19 -23.56 0.07 8.10
N THR A 20 -24.28 -0.31 7.05
CA THR A 20 -23.88 -0.06 5.68
C THR A 20 -23.83 1.46 5.50
N THR A 21 -22.81 2.11 6.04
CA THR A 21 -22.46 3.46 5.63
C THR A 21 -22.14 3.35 4.14
N ASN A 22 -22.87 4.09 3.32
CA ASN A 22 -22.54 4.22 1.92
C ASN A 22 -21.13 4.84 1.84
N LYS A 23 -20.09 4.01 1.69
CA LYS A 23 -18.67 4.38 1.57
C LYS A 23 -18.36 5.36 0.42
N THR A 24 -19.37 5.75 -0.35
CA THR A 24 -19.34 6.81 -1.36
C THR A 24 -19.43 8.23 -0.78
N ASP A 25 -19.64 8.38 0.53
CA ASP A 25 -19.71 9.67 1.20
C ASP A 25 -18.32 10.32 1.40
N LYS A 26 -18.29 11.66 1.42
CA LYS A 26 -17.05 12.44 1.57
C LYS A 26 -16.50 12.27 2.98
N ALA A 27 -15.27 11.78 3.10
CA ALA A 27 -14.52 11.74 4.35
C ALA A 27 -13.44 12.81 4.37
N ILE A 28 -12.93 13.18 5.56
CA ILE A 28 -11.78 14.08 5.66
C ILE A 28 -10.54 13.35 5.10
N ALA A 29 -9.73 14.03 4.29
CA ALA A 29 -8.48 13.47 3.79
C ALA A 29 -7.45 13.32 4.93
N SER A 30 -6.58 12.32 4.82
CA SER A 30 -5.51 12.15 5.81
C SER A 30 -4.55 13.36 5.83
N TYR A 31 -3.83 13.55 6.94
CA TYR A 31 -2.82 14.59 7.04
C TYR A 31 -1.73 14.49 5.96
N ALA A 32 -1.33 13.27 5.57
CA ALA A 32 -0.36 13.04 4.51
C ALA A 32 -0.91 13.50 3.14
N GLN A 33 -2.15 13.12 2.82
CA GLN A 33 -2.83 13.57 1.61
C GLN A 33 -2.96 15.10 1.56
N ALA A 34 -3.42 15.71 2.66
CA ALA A 34 -3.59 17.15 2.77
C ALA A 34 -2.27 17.91 2.59
N ARG A 35 -1.19 17.42 3.20
CA ARG A 35 0.15 18.01 3.05
C ARG A 35 0.65 17.95 1.62
N ILE A 36 0.57 16.79 0.97
CA ILE A 36 1.03 16.60 -0.42
C ILE A 36 0.21 17.51 -1.35
N TRP A 37 -1.12 17.46 -1.24
CA TRP A 37 -2.02 18.29 -2.06
C TRP A 37 -1.75 19.78 -1.87
N LEU A 38 -1.52 20.24 -0.63
CA LEU A 38 -1.25 21.64 -0.36
C LEU A 38 0.13 22.07 -0.90
N ASP A 39 1.18 21.28 -0.69
CA ASP A 39 2.52 21.58 -1.20
C ASP A 39 2.52 21.68 -2.73
N GLU A 40 1.81 20.77 -3.38
CA GLU A 40 1.60 20.80 -4.83
C GLU A 40 0.87 22.07 -5.29
N ARG A 41 -0.21 22.48 -4.60
CA ARG A 41 -0.94 23.72 -4.93
C ARG A 41 -0.15 25.00 -4.68
N ILE A 42 0.67 25.03 -3.63
CA ILE A 42 1.54 26.18 -3.33
C ILE A 42 2.66 26.32 -4.38
N ARG A 43 3.19 25.20 -4.88
CA ARG A 43 4.27 25.21 -5.88
C ARG A 43 3.77 25.53 -7.29
N PHE A 44 2.51 25.27 -7.60
CA PHE A 44 1.89 25.70 -8.86
C PHE A 44 1.57 27.20 -8.83
N ASP A 45 2.63 28.00 -8.86
CA ASP A 45 2.59 29.41 -9.20
C ASP A 45 2.17 29.54 -10.69
N PRO A 46 1.08 30.25 -11.02
CA PRO A 46 0.61 30.43 -12.40
C PRO A 46 1.68 31.02 -13.33
N GLU A 47 2.66 31.75 -12.79
CA GLU A 47 3.71 32.42 -13.56
C GLU A 47 5.00 31.60 -13.69
N LYS A 48 5.09 30.42 -13.07
CA LYS A 48 6.28 29.54 -13.14
C LYS A 48 5.97 28.23 -13.84
N LEU A 49 7.04 27.62 -14.38
CA LEU A 49 6.97 26.30 -15.02
C LEU A 49 6.42 25.28 -14.01
N GLN A 50 5.21 24.78 -14.27
CA GLN A 50 4.54 23.83 -13.40
C GLN A 50 5.18 22.45 -13.56
N VAL A 51 5.89 21.99 -12.55
CA VAL A 51 6.53 20.67 -12.53
C VAL A 51 5.89 19.83 -11.46
N ALA A 52 5.34 18.67 -11.85
CA ALA A 52 4.89 17.66 -10.91
C ALA A 52 6.08 17.08 -10.15
N ILE A 53 5.91 16.91 -8.83
CA ILE A 53 6.92 16.31 -7.95
C ILE A 53 6.39 15.09 -7.19
N TYR A 54 5.09 14.83 -7.30
CA TYR A 54 4.39 13.74 -6.62
C TYR A 54 3.90 12.62 -7.55
N ASN A 55 4.32 12.66 -8.82
CA ASN A 55 4.17 11.51 -9.71
C ASN A 55 5.21 10.44 -9.36
N LEU A 56 4.78 9.19 -9.27
CA LEU A 56 5.60 8.03 -8.94
C LEU A 56 5.64 7.04 -10.12
N PRO A 57 6.46 7.28 -11.15
CA PRO A 57 6.59 6.36 -12.27
C PRO A 57 7.52 5.19 -11.91
N PHE A 58 7.07 3.97 -12.25
CA PHE A 58 7.76 2.70 -12.13
C PHE A 58 7.92 2.09 -13.52
N LEU A 59 9.17 1.86 -13.93
CA LEU A 59 9.51 1.24 -15.21
C LEU A 59 9.64 -0.28 -15.03
N CYS A 60 8.85 -1.04 -15.78
CA CYS A 60 8.91 -2.50 -15.84
C CYS A 60 9.34 -2.93 -17.24
N GLN A 61 10.49 -3.57 -17.36
CA GLN A 61 10.96 -4.14 -18.63
C GLN A 61 10.53 -5.59 -18.76
N ILE A 62 10.14 -5.99 -19.97
CA ILE A 62 9.82 -7.39 -20.25
C ILE A 62 11.12 -8.19 -20.35
N ARG A 63 11.20 -9.27 -19.56
CA ARG A 63 12.36 -10.17 -19.57
C ARG A 63 12.47 -10.93 -20.90
N PRO A 64 13.68 -11.38 -21.27
CA PRO A 64 13.87 -12.21 -22.46
C PRO A 64 12.94 -13.43 -22.51
N GLY A 65 12.33 -13.66 -23.67
CA GLY A 65 11.33 -14.71 -23.87
C GLY A 65 9.97 -14.49 -23.19
N GLY A 66 9.74 -13.34 -22.55
CA GLY A 66 8.46 -12.97 -21.96
C GLY A 66 7.52 -12.32 -22.98
N THR A 67 6.23 -12.64 -22.89
CA THR A 67 5.18 -12.00 -23.68
C THR A 67 3.98 -11.66 -22.79
N ILE A 68 3.44 -10.45 -22.92
CA ILE A 68 2.27 -9.99 -22.16
C ILE A 68 1.20 -9.50 -23.14
N SER A 69 -0.05 -9.92 -22.99
CA SER A 69 -1.20 -9.39 -23.73
C SER A 69 -1.60 -8.03 -23.15
N ILE A 70 -1.69 -7.02 -24.01
CA ILE A 70 -2.11 -5.65 -23.65
C ILE A 70 -3.56 -5.67 -23.17
N SER A 71 -4.44 -6.39 -23.88
CA SER A 71 -5.85 -6.56 -23.48
C SER A 71 -6.00 -7.22 -22.11
N GLN A 72 -5.21 -8.25 -21.82
CA GLN A 72 -5.23 -8.92 -20.52
C GLN A 72 -4.65 -8.04 -19.41
N LEU A 73 -3.57 -7.31 -19.69
CA LEU A 73 -3.02 -6.31 -18.77
C LEU A 73 -4.03 -5.23 -18.42
N ARG A 74 -4.76 -4.71 -19.41
CA ARG A 74 -5.80 -3.70 -19.21
C ARG A 74 -6.93 -4.22 -18.33
N ARG A 75 -7.39 -5.46 -18.57
CA ARG A 75 -8.41 -6.11 -17.71
C ARG A 75 -7.90 -6.31 -16.28
N ALA A 76 -6.69 -6.84 -16.13
CA ALA A 76 -6.06 -7.06 -14.82
C ALA A 76 -5.95 -5.75 -14.02
N LEU A 77 -5.50 -4.66 -14.65
CA LEU A 77 -5.47 -3.33 -14.04
C LEU A 77 -6.85 -2.88 -13.57
N GLN A 78 -7.88 -3.09 -14.38
CA GLN A 78 -9.25 -2.72 -14.00
C GLN A 78 -9.73 -3.50 -12.77
N ILE A 79 -9.41 -4.80 -12.67
CA ILE A 79 -9.72 -5.63 -11.49
C ILE A 79 -8.98 -5.10 -10.25
N VAL A 80 -7.67 -4.85 -10.35
CA VAL A 80 -6.84 -4.34 -9.24
C VAL A 80 -7.36 -2.99 -8.75
N ILE A 81 -7.64 -2.07 -9.66
CA ILE A 81 -8.11 -0.72 -9.30
C ILE A 81 -9.52 -0.78 -8.71
N LYS A 82 -10.40 -1.66 -9.20
CA LYS A 82 -11.70 -1.92 -8.57
C LYS A 82 -11.54 -2.42 -7.13
N LYS A 83 -10.60 -3.33 -6.85
CA LYS A 83 -10.30 -3.83 -5.51
C LYS A 83 -9.82 -2.73 -4.56
N HIS A 84 -8.83 -1.93 -4.98
CA HIS A 84 -8.19 -0.95 -4.11
C HIS A 84 -8.90 0.40 -4.13
N GLU A 85 -9.63 0.71 -3.05
CA GLU A 85 -10.34 1.99 -2.89
C GLU A 85 -9.40 3.20 -3.05
N SER A 86 -8.16 3.11 -2.54
CA SER A 86 -7.15 4.18 -2.65
C SER A 86 -6.85 4.58 -4.10
N LEU A 87 -6.78 3.60 -5.02
CA LEU A 87 -6.53 3.82 -6.45
C LEU A 87 -7.71 4.47 -7.18
N ARG A 88 -8.84 4.67 -6.48
CA ARG A 88 -10.07 5.29 -6.97
C ARG A 88 -10.48 6.48 -6.11
N THR A 89 -9.58 6.99 -5.27
CA THR A 89 -9.88 8.09 -4.35
C THR A 89 -9.69 9.43 -5.04
N SER A 90 -10.77 10.21 -5.06
CA SER A 90 -10.75 11.63 -5.44
C SER A 90 -10.47 12.53 -4.22
N LEU A 91 -9.77 13.64 -4.44
CA LEU A 91 -9.47 14.67 -3.44
C LEU A 91 -10.09 16.00 -3.88
N ILE A 92 -10.92 16.58 -3.01
CA ILE A 92 -11.68 17.79 -3.28
C ILE A 92 -11.57 18.71 -2.07
N PHE A 93 -11.11 19.94 -2.29
CA PHE A 93 -11.09 20.95 -1.23
C PHE A 93 -12.51 21.50 -1.02
N ASP A 94 -13.03 21.39 0.20
CA ASP A 94 -14.31 21.96 0.59
C ASP A 94 -14.09 23.36 1.18
N THR A 95 -14.52 24.39 0.44
CA THR A 95 -14.38 25.79 0.84
C THR A 95 -15.25 26.19 2.01
N LYS A 96 -16.29 25.41 2.36
CA LYS A 96 -17.15 25.69 3.51
C LYS A 96 -16.47 25.29 4.81
N THR A 97 -15.79 24.14 4.79
CA THR A 97 -15.10 23.58 5.97
C THR A 97 -13.62 23.93 6.00
N ASN A 98 -13.07 24.47 4.89
CA ASN A 98 -11.64 24.68 4.68
C ASN A 98 -10.80 23.41 4.88
N MET A 99 -11.38 22.25 4.57
CA MET A 99 -10.73 20.95 4.69
C MET A 99 -10.61 20.28 3.33
N LEU A 100 -9.52 19.53 3.15
CA LEU A 100 -9.41 18.61 2.04
C LEU A 100 -10.26 17.37 2.35
N MET A 101 -11.18 17.07 1.45
CA MET A 101 -12.06 15.90 1.54
C MET A 101 -11.60 14.85 0.54
N GLN A 102 -11.72 13.58 0.93
CA GLN A 102 -11.55 12.45 0.05
C GLN A 102 -12.89 11.78 -0.23
N ARG A 103 -13.02 11.22 -1.42
CA ARG A 103 -14.20 10.47 -1.84
C ARG A 103 -13.80 9.33 -2.75
N ILE A 104 -14.23 8.12 -2.39
CA ILE A 104 -14.03 6.92 -3.20
C ILE A 104 -14.98 6.99 -4.40
N ILE A 105 -14.45 6.89 -5.61
CA ILE A 105 -15.26 6.81 -6.81
C ILE A 105 -15.93 5.43 -6.85
N GLY A 106 -17.27 5.45 -6.82
CA GLY A 106 -18.10 4.25 -6.91
C GLY A 106 -18.01 3.58 -8.28
N LEU A 107 -18.28 2.27 -8.30
CA LEU A 107 -18.12 1.40 -9.48
C LEU A 107 -19.44 1.16 -10.24
N ASN A 108 -20.44 2.02 -10.02
CA ASN A 108 -21.80 1.81 -10.54
C ASN A 108 -21.90 1.95 -12.07
N ASP A 109 -20.85 2.44 -12.72
CA ASP A 109 -20.76 2.60 -14.16
C ASP A 109 -19.44 2.01 -14.66
N ASP A 110 -19.52 0.81 -15.26
CA ASP A 110 -18.38 0.11 -15.85
C ASP A 110 -17.78 0.86 -17.05
N SER A 111 -18.50 1.84 -17.63
CA SER A 111 -18.01 2.64 -18.74
C SER A 111 -17.10 3.80 -18.30
N LYS A 112 -17.10 4.16 -17.01
CA LYS A 112 -16.27 5.24 -16.49
C LYS A 112 -14.81 4.80 -16.43
N GLU A 113 -13.93 5.56 -17.09
CA GLU A 113 -12.49 5.36 -16.96
C GLU A 113 -12.06 5.64 -15.51
N ILE A 114 -11.49 4.61 -14.85
CA ILE A 114 -10.95 4.70 -13.48
C ILE A 114 -9.42 4.81 -13.48
N PHE A 115 -8.80 4.78 -14.66
CA PHE A 115 -7.36 4.97 -14.89
C PHE A 115 -7.09 5.35 -16.34
N ILE A 116 -5.90 5.90 -16.57
CA ILE A 116 -5.47 6.31 -17.92
C ILE A 116 -4.57 5.22 -18.49
N PHE A 117 -4.91 4.71 -19.67
CA PHE A 117 -4.09 3.73 -20.40
C PHE A 117 -3.60 4.33 -21.71
N LYS A 118 -2.29 4.27 -21.95
CA LYS A 118 -1.67 4.79 -23.17
C LYS A 118 -0.73 3.75 -23.78
N GLU A 119 -0.58 3.82 -25.09
CA GLU A 119 0.42 3.09 -25.85
C GLU A 119 1.32 4.10 -26.55
N SER A 120 2.60 3.78 -26.67
CA SER A 120 3.61 4.64 -27.31
C SER A 120 4.64 3.77 -27.99
N THR A 121 5.11 4.21 -29.16
CA THR A 121 6.18 3.52 -29.89
C THR A 121 7.41 4.41 -29.89
N ILE A 122 8.56 3.82 -29.55
CA ILE A 122 9.85 4.49 -29.53
C ILE A 122 10.90 3.69 -30.30
N LYS A 123 11.92 4.40 -30.78
CA LYS A 123 13.02 3.84 -31.57
C LYS A 123 14.32 3.75 -30.77
N THR A 124 14.50 4.62 -29.78
CA THR A 124 15.75 4.71 -29.02
C THR A 124 15.51 4.77 -27.51
N ASP A 125 16.54 4.44 -26.74
CA ASP A 125 16.50 4.50 -25.29
C ASP A 125 16.44 5.95 -24.78
N GLU A 126 16.96 6.93 -25.56
CA GLU A 126 16.80 8.35 -25.24
C GLU A 126 15.33 8.78 -25.27
N GLU A 127 14.53 8.26 -26.20
CA GLU A 127 13.09 8.53 -26.24
C GLU A 127 12.39 7.92 -25.01
N LEU A 128 12.83 6.74 -24.52
CA LEU A 128 12.34 6.19 -23.25
C LEU A 128 12.64 7.11 -22.06
N HIS A 129 13.84 7.67 -22.01
CA HIS A 129 14.22 8.63 -20.98
C HIS A 129 13.36 9.91 -21.03
N VAL A 130 13.03 10.40 -22.22
CA VAL A 130 12.12 11.54 -22.40
C VAL A 130 10.71 11.20 -21.89
N LEU A 131 10.18 10.02 -22.23
CA LEU A 131 8.87 9.57 -21.73
C LEU A 131 8.85 9.42 -20.21
N MET A 132 9.91 8.87 -19.62
CA MET A 132 10.04 8.77 -18.15
C MET A 132 10.12 10.14 -17.49
N HIS A 133 10.77 11.11 -18.14
CA HIS A 133 10.82 12.50 -17.66
C HIS A 133 9.44 13.16 -17.69
N ASP A 134 8.70 12.99 -18.78
CA ASP A 134 7.31 13.44 -18.94
C ASP A 134 6.41 12.81 -17.86
N GLU A 135 6.45 11.48 -17.70
CA GLU A 135 5.67 10.78 -16.68
C GLU A 135 5.96 11.29 -15.26
N ARG A 136 7.21 11.64 -14.96
CA ARG A 136 7.59 12.20 -13.65
C ARG A 136 7.15 13.65 -13.44
N LYS A 137 7.25 14.50 -14.47
CA LYS A 137 7.20 15.96 -14.28
C LYS A 137 5.97 16.65 -14.82
N ASN A 138 5.15 15.97 -15.62
CA ASN A 138 3.99 16.59 -16.23
C ASN A 138 2.84 16.73 -15.21
N PRO A 139 2.42 17.97 -14.86
CA PRO A 139 1.35 18.21 -13.87
C PRO A 139 -0.03 17.83 -14.40
N ASN A 140 -0.19 17.67 -15.71
CA ASN A 140 -1.47 17.33 -16.32
C ASN A 140 -1.72 15.81 -16.41
N HIS A 141 -0.87 15.01 -15.78
CA HIS A 141 -0.97 13.56 -15.83
C HIS A 141 -2.07 13.00 -14.94
N PHE A 142 -2.38 13.66 -13.83
CA PHE A 142 -3.37 13.21 -12.88
C PHE A 142 -4.43 14.29 -12.64
N ASP A 143 -5.68 13.85 -12.50
CA ASP A 143 -6.77 14.69 -12.02
C ASP A 143 -7.29 14.11 -10.70
N LEU A 144 -6.78 14.67 -9.61
CA LEU A 144 -7.14 14.26 -8.25
C LEU A 144 -8.63 14.48 -7.96
N THR A 145 -9.29 15.44 -8.63
CA THR A 145 -10.70 15.74 -8.37
C THR A 145 -11.64 14.67 -8.95
N GLN A 146 -11.19 13.98 -10.00
CA GLN A 146 -11.92 12.90 -10.66
C GLN A 146 -11.53 11.51 -10.15
N GLY A 147 -10.49 11.41 -9.32
CA GLY A 147 -9.94 10.12 -8.87
C GLY A 147 -9.15 9.40 -9.95
N LEU A 148 -8.68 10.11 -10.99
CA LEU A 148 -7.79 9.57 -12.03
C LEU A 148 -6.35 9.67 -11.54
N VAL A 149 -6.00 8.76 -10.63
CA VAL A 149 -4.73 8.75 -9.88
C VAL A 149 -3.78 7.62 -10.30
N VAL A 150 -4.17 6.82 -11.30
CA VAL A 150 -3.39 5.72 -11.87
C VAL A 150 -3.24 5.91 -13.37
N ARG A 151 -2.02 5.70 -13.87
CA ARG A 151 -1.69 5.67 -15.29
C ARG A 151 -0.87 4.43 -15.61
N CYS A 152 -1.14 3.84 -16.76
CA CYS A 152 -0.32 2.79 -17.35
C CYS A 152 0.02 3.19 -18.78
N ARG A 153 1.31 3.18 -19.12
CA ARG A 153 1.80 3.41 -20.48
C ARG A 153 2.58 2.18 -20.96
N VAL A 154 2.11 1.54 -22.01
CA VAL A 154 2.86 0.51 -22.73
C VAL A 154 3.77 1.21 -23.73
N VAL A 155 5.03 0.79 -23.79
CA VAL A 155 6.06 1.37 -24.64
C VAL A 155 6.67 0.28 -25.51
N HIS A 156 6.40 0.36 -26.81
CA HIS A 156 6.96 -0.53 -27.81
C HIS A 156 8.33 0.00 -28.26
N ILE A 157 9.39 -0.80 -28.07
CA ILE A 157 10.75 -0.42 -28.43
C ILE A 157 11.16 -1.22 -29.67
N LYS A 158 11.44 -0.52 -30.78
CA LYS A 158 11.88 -1.13 -32.05
C LYS A 158 10.88 -2.10 -32.70
N SER A 159 9.60 -1.97 -32.37
CA SER A 159 8.49 -2.75 -32.92
C SER A 159 7.41 -1.81 -33.48
N ASP A 160 7.16 -1.88 -34.79
CA ASP A 160 6.01 -1.24 -35.46
C ASP A 160 4.77 -2.17 -35.44
N SER A 161 4.83 -3.26 -34.66
CA SER A 161 3.74 -4.22 -34.64
C SER A 161 2.58 -3.69 -33.80
N GLN A 162 1.47 -3.36 -34.47
CA GLN A 162 0.15 -3.19 -33.85
C GLN A 162 -0.41 -4.54 -33.39
N SER A 163 0.38 -5.29 -32.63
CA SER A 163 -0.08 -6.54 -32.02
C SER A 163 -0.58 -6.24 -30.61
N ASP A 164 -1.57 -7.00 -30.14
CA ASP A 164 -2.06 -6.95 -28.75
C ASP A 164 -1.02 -7.51 -27.75
N SER A 165 0.27 -7.54 -28.11
CA SER A 165 1.31 -8.17 -27.31
C SER A 165 2.53 -7.27 -27.11
N ILE A 166 3.05 -7.32 -25.89
CA ILE A 166 4.28 -6.70 -25.43
C ILE A 166 5.32 -7.82 -25.35
N SER A 167 6.50 -7.60 -25.91
CA SER A 167 7.53 -8.63 -26.08
C SER A 167 8.88 -8.21 -25.49
N GLU A 168 9.88 -9.07 -25.61
CA GLU A 168 11.25 -8.77 -25.13
C GLU A 168 11.75 -7.43 -25.68
N GLY A 169 12.26 -6.59 -24.76
CA GLY A 169 12.76 -5.25 -25.09
C GLY A 169 11.72 -4.14 -24.96
N ASP A 170 10.42 -4.46 -24.97
CA ASP A 170 9.38 -3.49 -24.65
C ASP A 170 9.33 -3.19 -23.14
N ALA A 171 8.62 -2.11 -22.78
CA ALA A 171 8.47 -1.68 -21.40
C ALA A 171 7.04 -1.26 -21.06
N ILE A 172 6.72 -1.33 -19.76
CA ILE A 172 5.48 -0.82 -19.18
C ILE A 172 5.87 0.21 -18.13
N ILE A 173 5.24 1.38 -18.16
CA ILE A 173 5.37 2.42 -17.15
C ILE A 173 4.06 2.48 -16.36
N PHE A 174 4.11 2.07 -15.09
CA PHE A 174 3.04 2.35 -14.14
C PHE A 174 3.34 3.66 -13.44
N ASN A 175 2.38 4.58 -13.39
CA ASN A 175 2.57 5.86 -12.71
C ASN A 175 1.38 6.13 -11.80
N PHE A 176 1.68 6.54 -10.58
CA PHE A 176 0.70 6.80 -9.53
C PHE A 176 0.90 8.19 -8.95
N HIS A 177 -0.16 8.77 -8.43
CA HIS A 177 -0.03 9.96 -7.61
C HIS A 177 0.31 9.61 -6.15
N HIS A 178 1.30 10.27 -5.56
CA HIS A 178 1.79 9.97 -4.21
C HIS A 178 0.74 10.16 -3.11
N THR A 179 -0.34 10.90 -3.37
CA THR A 179 -1.46 11.06 -2.41
C THR A 179 -2.20 9.75 -2.13
N VAL A 180 -2.09 8.74 -3.00
CA VAL A 180 -2.82 7.47 -2.87
C VAL A 180 -1.92 6.24 -2.93
N PHE A 181 -0.61 6.45 -3.14
CA PHE A 181 0.34 5.38 -3.40
C PHE A 181 1.70 5.68 -2.79
N ASP A 182 2.38 4.64 -2.33
CA ASP A 182 3.74 4.71 -1.81
C ASP A 182 4.58 3.52 -2.31
N PHE A 183 5.87 3.49 -1.97
CA PHE A 183 6.77 2.44 -2.43
C PHE A 183 6.36 1.03 -1.97
N PRO A 184 6.01 0.78 -0.69
CA PRO A 184 5.52 -0.53 -0.25
C PRO A 184 4.23 -0.97 -0.97
N SER A 185 3.35 -0.03 -1.32
CA SER A 185 2.12 -0.33 -2.08
C SER A 185 2.41 -0.97 -3.44
N PHE A 186 3.60 -0.72 -4.03
CA PHE A 186 3.98 -1.33 -5.30
C PHE A 186 4.07 -2.86 -5.22
N ASP A 187 4.53 -3.42 -4.09
CA ASP A 187 4.62 -4.87 -3.96
C ASP A 187 3.25 -5.55 -3.93
N VAL A 188 2.29 -4.93 -3.22
CA VAL A 188 0.88 -5.37 -3.15
C VAL A 188 0.21 -5.23 -4.51
N PHE A 189 0.34 -4.05 -5.13
CA PHE A 189 -0.17 -3.80 -6.48
C PHE A 189 0.37 -4.81 -7.49
N HIS A 190 1.67 -5.07 -7.49
CA HIS A 190 2.30 -6.02 -8.39
C HIS A 190 1.83 -7.47 -8.13
N GLN A 191 1.55 -7.85 -6.87
CA GLN A 191 1.00 -9.16 -6.56
C GLN A 191 -0.38 -9.34 -7.19
N ASP A 192 -1.26 -8.41 -6.87
CA ASP A 192 -2.64 -8.44 -7.31
C ASP A 192 -2.71 -8.33 -8.84
N LEU A 193 -1.86 -7.50 -9.45
CA LEU A 193 -1.81 -7.40 -10.90
C LEU A 193 -1.43 -8.73 -11.55
N ASN A 194 -0.47 -9.46 -11.01
CA ASN A 194 -0.09 -10.77 -11.56
C ASN A 194 -1.19 -11.81 -11.36
N GLU A 195 -1.83 -11.85 -10.19
CA GLU A 195 -2.95 -12.77 -9.93
C GLU A 195 -4.14 -12.46 -10.86
N ALA A 196 -4.54 -11.20 -10.95
CA ALA A 196 -5.59 -10.73 -11.84
C ALA A 196 -5.24 -11.00 -13.30
N TYR A 197 -3.97 -10.84 -13.70
CA TYR A 197 -3.53 -11.15 -15.05
C TYR A 197 -3.64 -12.65 -15.34
N MET A 198 -3.18 -13.52 -14.44
CA MET A 198 -3.16 -14.97 -14.67
C MET A 198 -4.54 -15.62 -14.58
N THR A 199 -5.42 -15.11 -13.72
CA THR A 199 -6.69 -15.76 -13.36
C THR A 199 -7.94 -14.99 -13.80
N ASP A 200 -7.78 -13.75 -14.27
CA ASP A 200 -8.87 -12.80 -14.55
C ASP A 200 -9.76 -12.50 -13.33
N GLN A 201 -9.24 -12.78 -12.12
CA GLN A 201 -9.92 -12.58 -10.84
C GLN A 201 -8.92 -12.14 -9.77
N LEU A 202 -9.43 -11.57 -8.68
CA LEU A 202 -8.68 -11.40 -7.44
C LEU A 202 -9.44 -12.11 -6.34
N ILE A 203 -8.79 -13.07 -5.69
CA ILE A 203 -9.36 -13.67 -4.49
C ILE A 203 -9.26 -12.62 -3.39
N TYR A 204 -10.40 -12.06 -2.99
CA TYR A 204 -10.48 -11.13 -1.88
C TYR A 204 -10.28 -11.92 -0.58
N ASP A 205 -9.06 -11.93 -0.07
CA ASP A 205 -8.83 -12.28 1.32
C ASP A 205 -8.65 -10.99 2.14
N ALA A 206 -9.78 -10.44 2.60
CA ALA A 206 -9.84 -9.29 3.52
C ALA A 206 -8.89 -9.44 4.70
N ASN A 207 -8.67 -10.69 5.12
CA ASN A 207 -7.91 -11.01 6.30
C ASN A 207 -6.42 -10.72 6.10
N SER A 208 -5.88 -10.89 4.89
CA SER A 208 -4.44 -10.69 4.63
C SER A 208 -3.91 -9.27 4.94
N VAL A 209 -4.68 -8.22 4.66
CA VAL A 209 -4.28 -6.81 4.90
C VAL A 209 -4.52 -6.41 6.37
N LEU A 210 -5.63 -6.84 6.96
CA LEU A 210 -5.92 -6.61 8.38
C LEU A 210 -4.84 -7.26 9.26
N ARG A 211 -4.45 -8.50 8.93
CA ARG A 211 -3.38 -9.25 9.62
C ARG A 211 -2.05 -8.51 9.65
N TYR A 212 -1.70 -7.78 8.60
CA TYR A 212 -0.42 -7.04 8.56
C TYR A 212 -0.39 -5.87 9.56
N ILE A 213 -1.49 -5.13 9.66
CA ILE A 213 -1.63 -4.04 10.64
C ILE A 213 -1.66 -4.64 12.04
N ASP A 214 -2.43 -5.70 12.26
CA ASP A 214 -2.50 -6.40 13.55
C ASP A 214 -1.12 -6.86 14.01
N CYS A 215 -0.29 -7.38 13.10
CA CYS A 215 1.09 -7.76 13.38
C CYS A 215 1.94 -6.57 13.83
N ILE A 216 1.93 -5.48 13.06
CA ILE A 216 2.74 -4.29 13.38
C ILE A 216 2.31 -3.71 14.73
N MET A 217 1.00 -3.58 14.94
CA MET A 217 0.45 -3.01 16.16
C MET A 217 0.73 -3.91 17.37
N SER A 218 0.59 -5.24 17.23
CA SER A 218 0.91 -6.20 18.29
C SER A 218 2.38 -6.15 18.69
N ILE A 219 3.29 -6.08 17.70
CA ILE A 219 4.73 -5.95 17.94
C ILE A 219 5.03 -4.63 18.65
N GLN A 220 4.45 -3.52 18.20
CA GLN A 220 4.70 -2.21 18.80
C GLN A 220 4.13 -2.09 20.22
N MET A 221 2.92 -2.61 20.45
CA MET A 221 2.30 -2.68 21.76
C MET A 221 3.13 -3.53 22.73
N SER A 222 3.74 -4.62 22.26
CA SER A 222 4.65 -5.42 23.10
C SER A 222 6.02 -4.75 23.33
N GLY A 223 6.27 -3.56 22.78
CA GLY A 223 7.57 -2.88 22.77
C GLY A 223 8.63 -3.56 21.90
N GLY A 224 8.20 -4.43 21.00
CA GLY A 224 9.05 -5.08 20.02
C GLY A 224 9.42 -4.14 18.86
N ILE A 225 10.48 -4.51 18.14
CA ILE A 225 10.93 -3.81 16.95
C ILE A 225 10.45 -4.59 15.73
N TYR A 226 9.67 -3.93 14.88
CA TYR A 226 9.16 -4.53 13.65
C TYR A 226 10.27 -4.68 12.60
N CYS A 227 10.40 -5.85 11.99
CA CYS A 227 11.27 -6.07 10.83
C CYS A 227 10.46 -6.77 9.72
N PRO A 228 10.16 -6.12 8.59
CA PRO A 228 9.41 -6.74 7.51
C PRO A 228 10.16 -7.93 6.91
N LEU A 229 9.51 -9.09 6.88
CA LEU A 229 9.96 -10.26 6.13
C LEU A 229 9.05 -10.46 4.92
N SER A 230 9.55 -10.12 3.72
CA SER A 230 8.77 -10.36 2.50
C SER A 230 8.66 -11.86 2.21
N PRO A 231 7.45 -12.40 1.96
CA PRO A 231 7.22 -13.75 1.41
C PRO A 231 8.04 -14.06 0.16
N ARG A 232 8.46 -13.05 -0.61
CA ARG A 232 9.23 -13.24 -1.84
C ARG A 232 10.73 -13.42 -1.61
N ASN A 233 11.22 -13.09 -0.42
CA ASN A 233 12.62 -13.29 -0.09
C ASN A 233 12.91 -14.80 -0.05
N PRO A 234 14.06 -15.26 -0.58
CA PRO A 234 14.47 -16.65 -0.43
C PRO A 234 14.71 -16.98 1.05
N ASP A 235 14.53 -18.25 1.43
CA ASP A 235 14.64 -18.70 2.84
C ASP A 235 16.00 -18.32 3.45
N GLN A 236 17.06 -18.38 2.65
CA GLN A 236 18.40 -17.99 3.07
C GLN A 236 18.47 -16.51 3.50
N ARG A 237 17.72 -15.62 2.85
CA ARG A 237 17.64 -14.20 3.23
C ARG A 237 16.89 -14.04 4.54
N TRP A 238 15.83 -14.80 4.80
CA TRP A 238 15.16 -14.78 6.10
C TRP A 238 16.09 -15.22 7.23
N LEU A 239 16.81 -16.31 7.04
CA LEU A 239 17.78 -16.81 8.02
C LEU A 239 18.87 -15.77 8.32
N MET A 240 19.38 -15.08 7.29
CA MET A 240 20.33 -13.98 7.48
C MET A 240 19.72 -12.84 8.30
N LEU A 241 18.51 -12.38 7.95
CA LEU A 241 17.84 -11.29 8.66
C LEU A 241 17.57 -11.65 10.13
N LEU A 242 17.06 -12.85 10.39
CA LEU A 242 16.82 -13.36 11.74
C LEU A 242 18.11 -13.43 12.58
N LYS A 243 19.21 -13.86 11.96
CA LYS A 243 20.52 -13.90 12.61
C LYS A 243 21.06 -12.51 12.92
N GLU A 244 20.91 -11.55 12.02
CA GLU A 244 21.36 -10.17 12.22
C GLU A 244 20.53 -9.44 13.27
N THR A 245 19.21 -9.64 13.29
CA THR A 245 18.33 -9.04 14.29
C THR A 245 18.36 -9.77 15.63
N LYS A 246 18.87 -11.00 15.66
CA LYS A 246 18.74 -11.93 16.80
C LYS A 246 17.27 -12.14 17.22
N SER A 247 16.36 -12.07 16.24
CA SER A 247 14.93 -12.22 16.47
C SER A 247 14.61 -13.63 16.97
N ARG A 248 13.80 -13.71 18.03
CA ARG A 248 13.36 -14.98 18.64
C ARG A 248 11.92 -15.34 18.32
N LEU A 249 11.16 -14.38 17.80
CA LEU A 249 9.74 -14.48 17.46
C LEU A 249 9.53 -14.00 16.03
N VAL A 250 8.74 -14.74 15.25
CA VAL A 250 8.25 -14.32 13.94
C VAL A 250 6.74 -14.55 13.90
N LEU A 251 6.02 -13.51 13.52
CA LEU A 251 4.61 -13.60 13.16
C LEU A 251 4.53 -14.06 11.70
N VAL A 252 3.86 -15.19 11.47
CA VAL A 252 3.75 -15.83 10.15
C VAL A 252 2.29 -16.02 9.75
N HIS A 253 2.08 -16.22 8.46
CA HIS A 253 0.82 -16.72 7.91
C HIS A 253 0.94 -18.23 7.71
N SER A 254 -0.18 -18.95 7.71
CA SER A 254 -0.21 -20.41 7.56
C SER A 254 0.63 -20.90 6.35
N MET A 255 0.58 -20.15 5.25
CA MET A 255 1.30 -20.44 4.00
C MET A 255 2.82 -20.28 4.07
N THR A 256 3.35 -19.46 4.98
CA THR A 256 4.79 -19.20 5.10
C THR A 256 5.43 -19.88 6.29
N ARG A 257 4.61 -20.46 7.19
CA ARG A 257 5.07 -21.16 8.40
C ARG A 257 6.06 -22.28 8.09
N GLU A 258 5.77 -23.11 7.09
CA GLU A 258 6.59 -24.29 6.74
C GLU A 258 8.00 -23.93 6.23
N ARG A 259 8.22 -22.67 5.83
CA ARG A 259 9.50 -22.20 5.30
C ARG A 259 10.52 -21.84 6.39
N PHE A 260 10.12 -21.82 7.66
CA PHE A 260 11.02 -21.53 8.78
C PHE A 260 11.52 -22.82 9.45
N GLY A 261 12.85 -22.94 9.60
CA GLY A 261 13.51 -24.01 10.35
C GLY A 261 13.60 -23.72 11.87
N GLY A 262 13.61 -24.77 12.68
CA GLY A 262 13.32 -24.79 14.13
C GLY A 262 14.31 -24.13 15.11
N GLU A 263 14.59 -22.84 14.96
CA GLU A 263 15.30 -22.03 16.00
C GLU A 263 14.53 -20.76 16.42
N VAL A 264 13.31 -20.57 15.92
CA VAL A 264 12.51 -19.35 16.13
C VAL A 264 11.09 -19.73 16.56
N ILE A 265 10.51 -18.96 17.49
CA ILE A 265 9.11 -19.10 17.88
C ILE A 265 8.26 -18.56 16.72
N LEU A 266 7.38 -19.41 16.19
CA LEU A 266 6.48 -19.07 15.09
C LEU A 266 5.06 -18.95 15.61
N GLU A 267 4.54 -17.73 15.62
CA GLU A 267 3.16 -17.45 15.94
C GLU A 267 2.37 -17.25 14.66
N ASP A 268 1.37 -18.09 14.46
CA ASP A 268 0.52 -18.05 13.28
C ASP A 268 -0.65 -17.08 13.51
N VAL A 269 -0.62 -15.99 12.77
CA VAL A 269 -1.59 -14.90 12.92
C VAL A 269 -2.98 -15.36 12.51
N ASP A 270 -3.09 -16.34 11.61
CA ASP A 270 -4.37 -16.92 11.21
C ASP A 270 -5.01 -17.70 12.34
N VAL A 271 -4.19 -18.48 13.05
CA VAL A 271 -4.65 -19.27 14.18
C VAL A 271 -5.02 -18.37 15.36
N ILE A 272 -4.20 -17.37 15.67
CA ILE A 272 -4.42 -16.46 16.81
C ILE A 272 -5.71 -15.65 16.64
N LEU A 273 -5.94 -15.09 15.46
CA LEU A 273 -7.12 -14.23 15.23
C LEU A 273 -8.42 -15.04 15.05
N ASN A 274 -8.33 -16.31 14.64
CA ASN A 274 -9.50 -17.18 14.46
C ASN A 274 -9.76 -18.10 15.68
N SER A 275 -8.93 -18.04 16.73
CA SER A 275 -9.16 -18.82 17.94
C SER A 275 -10.16 -18.13 18.86
N ASP A 276 -11.24 -18.83 19.23
CA ASP A 276 -12.16 -18.42 20.29
C ASP A 276 -11.49 -18.43 21.68
N ASP A 277 -10.30 -19.04 21.78
CA ASP A 277 -9.49 -19.16 22.98
C ASP A 277 -8.55 -17.94 23.12
N ILE A 278 -9.14 -16.75 23.19
CA ILE A 278 -8.43 -15.58 23.70
C ILE A 278 -8.26 -15.85 25.20
N GLY A 279 -7.17 -16.51 25.57
CA GLY A 279 -7.02 -17.17 26.87
C GLY A 279 -7.51 -16.33 28.06
N ASN A 280 -7.93 -17.01 29.13
CA ASN A 280 -8.57 -16.45 30.35
C ASN A 280 -7.88 -15.25 31.08
N ASP A 281 -6.78 -14.70 30.57
CA ASP A 281 -6.03 -13.57 31.12
C ASP A 281 -5.98 -12.33 30.19
N CYS A 282 -6.89 -12.23 29.21
CA CYS A 282 -7.04 -11.06 28.32
C CYS A 282 -7.73 -9.86 28.99
N ASN A 283 -7.44 -9.61 30.27
CA ASN A 283 -7.86 -8.36 30.90
C ASN A 283 -6.89 -7.25 30.41
N PRO A 284 -7.36 -6.24 29.65
CA PRO A 284 -6.49 -5.16 29.16
C PRO A 284 -5.79 -4.43 30.30
N ASN A 285 -6.38 -4.41 31.50
CA ASN A 285 -5.84 -3.78 32.70
C ASN A 285 -4.72 -4.61 33.37
N ARG A 286 -4.51 -5.86 32.96
CA ARG A 286 -3.39 -6.71 33.42
C ARG A 286 -2.23 -6.72 32.43
N LEU A 287 -2.43 -6.28 31.19
CA LEU A 287 -1.37 -6.14 30.21
C LEU A 287 -0.46 -4.96 30.61
N MET A 288 0.75 -5.29 31.05
CA MET A 288 1.77 -4.28 31.27
C MET A 288 2.43 -3.94 29.94
N PHE A 289 2.04 -2.81 29.36
CA PHE A 289 2.70 -2.27 28.19
C PHE A 289 4.00 -1.54 28.59
N PRO A 290 5.10 -1.70 27.83
CA PRO A 290 6.32 -0.96 28.09
C PRO A 290 6.09 0.54 27.86
N VAL A 291 6.75 1.38 28.67
CA VAL A 291 6.73 2.83 28.47
C VAL A 291 7.54 3.18 27.22
N MET A 292 6.83 3.52 26.15
CA MET A 292 7.44 3.92 24.88
C MET A 292 7.82 5.41 24.91
N THR A 293 9.05 5.73 24.48
CA THR A 293 9.54 7.11 24.33
C THR A 293 9.85 7.40 22.86
N SER A 294 10.02 8.68 22.50
CA SER A 294 10.39 9.08 21.14
C SER A 294 11.73 8.52 20.64
N ASN A 295 12.54 7.99 21.55
CA ASN A 295 13.84 7.39 21.25
C ASN A 295 13.75 5.88 20.98
N CYS A 296 12.59 5.27 21.21
CA CYS A 296 12.38 3.85 20.94
C CYS A 296 12.37 3.58 19.43
N VAL A 297 13.14 2.57 19.01
CA VAL A 297 13.14 2.10 17.62
C VAL A 297 11.84 1.33 17.40
N ALA A 298 11.10 1.72 16.37
CA ALA A 298 9.82 1.14 15.98
C ALA A 298 9.97 0.02 14.96
N ALA A 299 10.89 0.21 14.02
CA ALA A 299 11.13 -0.71 12.94
C ALA A 299 12.60 -0.71 12.51
N ILE A 300 13.06 -1.84 12.00
CA ILE A 300 14.32 -1.98 11.28
C ILE A 300 14.00 -2.49 9.88
N VAL A 301 14.43 -1.75 8.87
CA VAL A 301 14.28 -2.16 7.47
C VAL A 301 15.65 -2.42 6.88
N PHE A 302 15.80 -3.57 6.24
CA PHE A 302 17.03 -3.95 5.58
C PHE A 302 16.99 -3.58 4.10
N THR A 303 17.90 -2.69 3.71
CA THR A 303 18.08 -2.31 2.30
C THR A 303 19.09 -3.23 1.62
N SER A 304 18.97 -3.39 0.30
CA SER A 304 19.99 -4.05 -0.51
C SER A 304 21.26 -3.20 -0.49
N GLY A 305 22.18 -3.51 0.42
CA GLY A 305 23.50 -2.88 0.44
C GLY A 305 24.24 -3.18 -0.87
N SER A 306 24.98 -2.20 -1.40
CA SER A 306 25.81 -2.34 -2.61
C SER A 306 26.88 -3.44 -2.52
N THR A 307 27.12 -3.97 -1.32
CA THR A 307 28.09 -5.03 -1.02
C THR A 307 27.47 -6.42 -0.92
N GLY A 308 26.17 -6.57 -1.19
CA GLY A 308 25.43 -7.84 -1.04
C GLY A 308 25.06 -8.20 0.41
N ILE A 309 25.63 -7.49 1.39
CA ILE A 309 25.27 -7.59 2.81
C ILE A 309 24.14 -6.58 3.09
N PRO A 310 22.97 -7.02 3.59
CA PRO A 310 21.88 -6.13 3.95
C PRO A 310 22.32 -5.06 4.95
N LYS A 311 21.91 -3.80 4.75
CA LYS A 311 22.17 -2.71 5.72
C LYS A 311 20.88 -2.37 6.46
N ALA A 312 20.91 -2.53 7.78
CA ALA A 312 19.82 -2.16 8.67
C ALA A 312 19.68 -0.63 8.75
N VAL A 313 18.46 -0.14 8.55
CA VAL A 313 18.05 1.24 8.83
C VAL A 313 16.99 1.20 9.92
N SER A 314 17.24 1.86 11.04
CA SER A 314 16.30 1.95 12.16
C SER A 314 15.40 3.18 12.01
N PHE A 315 14.10 2.98 12.22
CA PHE A 315 13.10 4.04 12.28
C PHE A 315 12.65 4.22 13.72
N GLN A 316 12.65 5.46 14.22
CA GLN A 316 12.12 5.82 15.53
C GLN A 316 10.67 6.32 15.41
N LEU A 317 9.84 5.98 16.39
CA LEU A 317 8.50 6.55 16.52
C LEU A 317 8.62 7.93 17.19
N PHE A 318 8.54 9.01 16.42
CA PHE A 318 8.57 10.38 16.98
C PHE A 318 7.33 10.72 17.83
N TYR A 319 6.26 9.94 17.68
CA TYR A 319 5.13 9.91 18.59
C TYR A 319 4.98 8.47 19.05
N PRO A 320 5.12 8.14 20.35
CA PRO A 320 4.56 6.90 20.82
C PRO A 320 3.08 7.01 20.52
N LEU A 321 2.59 6.25 19.54
CA LEU A 321 1.18 5.92 19.48
C LEU A 321 0.91 5.30 20.86
N LYS A 322 0.37 6.08 21.78
CA LYS A 322 -0.40 5.53 22.88
C LYS A 322 -1.64 4.96 22.21
N VAL A 323 -1.50 3.77 21.66
CA VAL A 323 -2.56 3.08 20.94
C VAL A 323 -3.79 2.92 21.85
N THR A 324 -3.61 2.93 23.17
CA THR A 324 -4.69 2.93 24.15
C THR A 324 -5.49 4.25 24.24
N ASP A 325 -4.89 5.40 23.93
CA ASP A 325 -5.54 6.71 24.09
C ASP A 325 -6.02 7.27 22.72
N THR A 326 -5.61 6.69 21.60
CA THR A 326 -5.91 7.19 20.25
C THR A 326 -6.10 6.06 19.25
N LEU A 327 -7.02 5.13 19.55
CA LEU A 327 -7.75 4.39 18.53
C LEU A 327 -9.19 4.89 18.55
N LEU A 328 -9.42 6.00 17.83
CA LEU A 328 -10.75 6.37 17.39
C LEU A 328 -11.05 5.50 16.16
N PHE A 329 -11.59 4.30 16.39
CA PHE A 329 -12.55 3.76 15.45
C PHE A 329 -13.85 4.52 15.71
N LEU A 330 -14.41 5.12 14.66
CA LEU A 330 -15.71 5.80 14.75
C LEU A 330 -16.80 4.84 15.24
#